data_AF-A0A9P7EW63-F1
#
_entry.id   AF-A0A9P7EW63-F1
#
_cell.length_a   1.000
_cell.length_b   1.000
_cell.length_c   1.000
_cell.angle_alpha   90.00
_cell.angle_beta   90.00
_cell.angle_gamma   90.00
#
_symmetry.space_group_name_H-M   'P 1'
#
loop_
_entity.id
_entity.type
_entity.pdbx_description
1 polymer ?
#
loop_
_entity_poly.entity_id
_entity_poly.type
_entity_poly.pdbx_seq_one_letter_code
_entity_poly.pdbx_strand_id
1 'polypeptide(L)'
;MGIPASCLWRRTGEIYKGNREFSELRRRWIHDARRKLPLCIYELMAEESAVNYWEKHDHVAFDSSQKAVLTSCVLRYKLLINTQSQSQSPKKEDVPNEEGFINCCFSFTIRRDKWGIPSMIVGNFIKC
;
A
#
# COMPACT_ATOMS: atom_id res chain seq x y z
N MET A 1 -16.10 -10.01 -10.56
CA MET A 1 -15.13 -9.83 -9.46
C MET A 1 -13.88 -9.20 -10.05
N GLY A 2 -13.52 -7.99 -9.60
CA GLY A 2 -12.37 -7.24 -10.14
C GLY A 2 -11.03 -7.89 -9.80
N ILE A 3 -10.00 -7.60 -10.59
CA ILE A 3 -8.63 -8.03 -10.33
C ILE A 3 -8.14 -7.33 -9.05
N PRO A 4 -7.61 -8.06 -8.04
CA PRO A 4 -7.10 -7.43 -6.82
C PRO A 4 -5.91 -6.52 -7.13
N ALA A 5 -5.74 -5.43 -6.38
CA ALA A 5 -4.54 -4.62 -6.45
C ALA A 5 -3.39 -5.42 -5.83
N SER A 6 -2.38 -5.78 -6.62
CA SER A 6 -1.29 -6.64 -6.18
C SER A 6 0.08 -6.02 -6.42
N CYS A 7 0.98 -6.21 -5.47
CA CYS A 7 2.35 -5.72 -5.55
C CYS A 7 3.36 -6.66 -4.89
N LEU A 8 4.62 -6.45 -5.28
CA LEU A 8 5.78 -7.20 -4.81
C LEU A 8 6.73 -6.23 -4.14
N TRP A 9 7.17 -6.58 -2.93
CA TRP A 9 8.18 -5.83 -2.20
C TRP A 9 9.23 -6.76 -1.60
N ARG A 10 10.40 -6.17 -1.34
CA ARG A 10 11.52 -6.84 -0.65
C ARG A 10 11.25 -6.89 0.85
N ARG A 11 12.03 -7.69 1.58
CA ARG A 11 12.04 -7.69 3.06
C ARG A 11 12.31 -6.32 3.70
N THR A 12 12.88 -5.38 2.96
CA THR A 12 13.08 -3.98 3.39
C THR A 12 11.80 -3.15 3.38
N GLY A 13 10.71 -3.66 2.78
CA GLY A 13 9.47 -2.93 2.55
C GLY A 13 9.42 -2.21 1.20
N GLU A 14 10.54 -2.12 0.47
CA GLU A 14 10.60 -1.45 -0.83
C GLU A 14 9.80 -2.19 -1.91
N ILE A 15 8.83 -1.51 -2.50
CA ILE A 15 7.99 -2.02 -3.58
C ILE A 15 8.71 -1.84 -4.92
N TYR A 16 8.97 -2.95 -5.61
CA TYR A 16 9.65 -2.92 -6.91
C TYR A 16 8.77 -3.35 -8.09
N LYS A 17 7.59 -3.92 -7.84
CA LYS A 17 6.63 -4.27 -8.90
C LYS A 17 5.20 -4.19 -8.41
N GLY A 18 4.28 -3.81 -9.27
CA GLY A 18 2.83 -3.80 -9.01
C GLY A 18 2.04 -4.01 -10.29
N ASN A 19 0.79 -4.46 -10.17
CA ASN A 19 -0.11 -4.55 -11.31
C ASN A 19 -0.72 -3.17 -11.64
N ARG A 20 -1.54 -3.14 -12.70
CA ARG A 20 -2.22 -1.90 -13.14
C ARG A 20 -3.08 -1.31 -12.03
N GLU A 21 -3.91 -2.14 -11.38
CA GLU A 21 -4.81 -1.71 -10.30
C GLU A 21 -4.04 -1.10 -9.11
N PHE A 22 -2.92 -1.72 -8.72
CA PHE A 22 -2.02 -1.17 -7.70
C PHE A 22 -1.35 0.13 -8.15
N SER A 23 -1.03 0.25 -9.44
CA SER A 23 -0.46 1.48 -10.01
C SER A 23 -1.46 2.63 -10.02
N GLU A 24 -2.75 2.35 -10.22
CA GLU A 24 -3.81 3.34 -10.15
C GLU A 24 -4.02 3.83 -8.71
N LEU A 25 -3.97 2.92 -7.73
CA LEU A 25 -3.94 3.28 -6.31
C LEU A 25 -2.70 4.14 -5.97
N ARG A 26 -1.53 3.76 -6.49
CA ARG A 26 -0.28 4.51 -6.32
C ARG A 26 -0.34 5.89 -6.98
N ARG A 27 -0.93 6.05 -8.17
CA ARG A 27 -1.06 7.35 -8.85
C ARG A 27 -1.86 8.35 -8.01
N ARG A 28 -2.86 7.88 -7.27
CA ARG A 28 -3.60 8.72 -6.31
C ARG A 28 -2.73 9.18 -5.15
N TRP A 29 -1.69 8.41 -4.80
CA TRP A 29 -0.73 8.71 -3.73
C TRP A 29 0.45 9.57 -4.21
N ILE A 30 0.96 9.34 -5.42
CA ILE A 30 2.10 10.03 -6.05
C ILE A 30 1.62 11.06 -7.09
N HIS A 31 0.90 12.09 -6.66
CA HIS A 31 0.84 13.34 -7.46
C HIS A 31 1.95 14.32 -7.09
N ASP A 32 2.75 13.97 -6.07
CA ASP A 32 4.01 14.67 -5.81
C ASP A 32 5.09 14.13 -6.76
N ALA A 33 5.11 14.69 -7.98
CA ALA A 33 6.07 14.40 -9.04
C ALA A 33 7.56 14.60 -8.66
N ARG A 34 7.85 14.97 -7.40
CA ARG A 34 9.20 15.17 -6.85
C ARG A 34 9.76 13.95 -6.13
N ARG A 35 8.96 12.92 -5.81
CA ARG A 35 9.46 11.70 -5.16
C ARG A 35 10.05 10.73 -6.18
N LYS A 36 11.35 10.85 -6.43
CA LYS A 36 12.18 9.86 -7.16
C LYS A 36 12.58 8.64 -6.31
N LEU A 37 12.16 8.60 -5.05
CA LEU A 37 12.61 7.58 -4.10
C LEU A 37 11.77 6.31 -4.21
N PRO A 38 12.37 5.14 -3.91
CA PRO A 38 11.66 3.88 -3.83
C PRO A 38 10.56 3.93 -2.77
N LEU A 39 9.33 3.61 -3.18
CA LEU A 39 8.16 3.61 -2.31
C LEU A 39 8.16 2.37 -1.43
N CYS A 40 8.01 2.55 -0.12
CA CYS A 40 7.89 1.44 0.81
C CYS A 40 6.44 1.13 1.15
N ILE A 41 6.15 -0.14 1.43
CA ILE A 41 4.79 -0.63 1.67
C ILE A 41 4.14 0.01 2.91
N TYR A 42 4.92 0.27 3.95
CA TYR A 42 4.44 0.90 5.17
C TYR A 42 4.01 2.36 4.98
N GLU A 43 4.47 3.04 3.91
CA GLU A 43 4.03 4.41 3.59
C GLU A 43 2.62 4.44 3.00
N LEU A 44 2.18 3.32 2.43
CA LEU A 44 0.83 3.15 1.88
C LEU A 44 -0.18 2.70 2.93
N MET A 45 0.28 2.03 3.99
CA MET A 45 -0.56 1.52 5.05
C MET A 45 -0.82 2.60 6.10
N ALA A 46 -1.99 2.58 6.73
CA ALA A 46 -2.20 3.27 8.00
C ALA A 46 -1.28 2.67 9.07
N GLU A 47 -0.91 3.46 10.08
CA GLU A 47 0.07 3.08 11.09
C GLU A 47 -0.29 1.75 11.78
N GLU A 48 -1.54 1.61 12.26
CA GLU A 48 -2.02 0.37 12.88
C GLU A 48 -1.93 -0.84 11.94
N SER A 49 -2.23 -0.64 10.65
CA SER A 49 -2.13 -1.70 9.64
C SER A 49 -0.69 -2.08 9.32
N ALA A 50 0.23 -1.12 9.38
CA ALA A 50 1.65 -1.37 9.19
C ALA A 50 2.23 -2.18 10.36
N VAL A 51 1.89 -1.82 11.61
CA VAL A 51 2.30 -2.58 12.80
C VAL A 51 1.77 -4.02 12.73
N ASN A 52 0.47 -4.16 12.46
CA ASN A 52 -0.18 -5.45 12.31
C ASN A 52 0.41 -6.30 11.18
N TYR A 53 0.86 -5.68 10.09
CA TYR A 53 1.60 -6.36 9.03
C TYR A 53 2.95 -6.88 9.54
N TRP A 54 3.74 -6.05 10.22
CA TRP A 54 5.07 -6.43 10.69
C TRP A 54 5.05 -7.55 11.73
N GLU A 55 4.12 -7.50 12.68
CA GLU A 55 3.94 -8.56 13.68
C GLU A 55 3.64 -9.90 13.01
N LYS A 56 2.68 -9.92 12.08
CA LYS A 56 2.35 -11.14 11.34
C LYS A 56 3.46 -11.59 10.39
N HIS A 57 4.16 -10.64 9.77
CA HIS A 57 5.29 -10.93 8.91
C HIS A 57 6.41 -11.61 9.70
N ASP A 58 6.74 -11.13 10.89
CA ASP A 58 7.79 -11.71 11.73
C ASP A 58 7.48 -13.16 12.10
N HIS A 59 6.25 -13.43 12.58
CA HIS A 59 5.79 -14.78 12.88
C HIS A 59 5.92 -15.73 11.68
N VAL A 60 5.49 -15.31 10.49
CA VAL A 60 5.54 -16.15 9.28
C VAL A 60 6.91 -16.16 8.62
N ALA A 61 7.79 -15.18 8.89
CA ALA A 61 9.14 -15.14 8.36
C ALA A 61 10.04 -16.21 8.98
N PHE A 62 9.79 -16.65 10.21
CA PHE A 62 10.54 -17.71 10.87
C PHE A 62 9.84 -19.07 10.89
N ASP A 63 8.52 -19.12 10.65
CA ASP A 63 7.79 -20.37 10.48
C ASP A 63 7.76 -20.81 9.02
N SER A 64 8.41 -21.93 8.69
CA SER A 64 8.38 -22.50 7.33
C SER A 64 7.09 -23.24 6.98
N SER A 65 6.26 -23.59 7.97
CA SER A 65 4.99 -24.28 7.76
C SER A 65 3.93 -23.34 7.17
N GLN A 66 4.00 -22.06 7.52
CA GLN A 66 3.10 -21.03 7.05
C GLN A 66 3.75 -20.20 5.95
N LYS A 67 3.01 -19.97 4.86
CA LYS A 67 3.51 -19.20 3.71
C LYS A 67 2.72 -17.93 3.45
N ALA A 68 1.48 -17.87 3.93
CA ALA A 68 0.56 -16.80 3.62
C ALA A 68 -0.27 -16.41 4.85
N VAL A 69 -0.62 -15.13 4.90
CA VAL A 69 -1.43 -14.51 5.95
C VAL A 69 -2.57 -13.75 5.27
N LEU A 70 -3.76 -13.82 5.87
CA LEU A 70 -4.90 -12.97 5.55
C LEU A 70 -5.21 -12.10 6.77
N THR A 71 -5.40 -10.80 6.57
CA THR A 71 -5.69 -9.83 7.61
C THR A 71 -6.43 -8.63 7.01
N SER A 72 -7.01 -7.76 7.85
CA SER A 72 -7.42 -6.43 7.42
C SER A 72 -6.21 -5.50 7.27
N CYS A 73 -6.33 -4.53 6.38
CA CYS A 73 -5.40 -3.43 6.20
C CYS A 73 -6.17 -2.18 5.79
N VAL A 74 -5.76 -1.02 6.30
CA VAL A 74 -6.27 0.27 5.85
C VAL A 74 -5.18 0.94 5.03
N LEU A 75 -5.50 1.33 3.80
CA LEU A 75 -4.59 2.05 2.91
C LEU A 75 -4.86 3.55 2.97
N ARG A 76 -3.80 4.36 3.02
CA ARG A 76 -3.85 5.82 2.91
C ARG A 76 -3.83 6.23 1.44
N TYR A 77 -4.66 7.19 1.06
CA TYR A 77 -4.58 7.86 -0.24
C TYR A 77 -4.84 9.35 -0.08
N LYS A 78 -4.19 10.18 -0.90
CA LYS A 78 -4.49 11.62 -0.93
C LYS A 78 -5.57 11.89 -1.95
N LEU A 79 -6.68 12.48 -1.52
CA LEU A 79 -7.76 12.83 -2.43
C LEU A 79 -7.36 14.11 -3.15
N LEU A 80 -7.17 14.03 -4.47
CA LEU A 80 -7.15 15.23 -5.31
C LEU A 80 -8.59 15.72 -5.40
N ILE A 81 -8.97 16.69 -4.56
CA ILE A 81 -10.17 17.48 -4.80
C ILE A 81 -9.85 18.38 -5.99
N ASN A 82 -10.25 17.95 -7.19
CA ASN A 82 -10.28 18.83 -8.35
C ASN A 82 -11.48 19.76 -8.16
N THR A 83 -11.29 20.87 -7.47
CA THR A 83 -12.26 21.96 -7.44
C THR A 83 -12.32 22.55 -8.85
N GLN A 84 -13.11 21.94 -9.74
CA GLN A 84 -13.63 22.62 -10.91
C GLN A 84 -14.69 23.61 -10.43
N SER A 85 -14.24 24.70 -9.83
CA SER A 85 -15.04 25.89 -9.57
C SER A 85 -15.27 26.60 -10.90
N GLN A 86 -16.39 26.32 -11.57
CA GLN A 86 -17.11 27.38 -12.27
C GLN A 86 -17.79 28.26 -11.22
N SER A 87 -17.05 29.23 -10.68
CA SER A 87 -17.51 30.59 -10.32
C SER A 87 -16.52 31.29 -9.38
N GLN A 88 -15.81 32.25 -9.96
CA GLN A 88 -15.31 33.52 -9.40
C GLN A 88 -15.16 33.65 -7.87
N SER A 89 -13.91 33.67 -7.39
CA SER A 89 -13.27 34.77 -6.61
C SER A 89 -12.00 34.29 -5.87
N PRO A 90 -10.94 35.10 -5.71
CA PRO A 90 -9.69 34.66 -5.10
C PRO A 90 -9.73 34.89 -3.58
N LYS A 91 -10.00 33.83 -2.81
CA LYS A 91 -9.66 33.79 -1.38
C LYS A 91 -8.55 32.76 -1.16
N LYS A 92 -7.47 33.19 -0.51
CA LYS A 92 -6.45 32.32 0.07
C LYS A 92 -7.16 31.45 1.12
N GLU A 93 -7.37 30.18 0.81
CA GLU A 93 -7.82 29.19 1.77
C GLU A 93 -6.78 28.06 1.80
N ASP A 94 -6.25 27.80 3.00
CA ASP A 94 -5.42 26.64 3.32
C ASP A 94 -6.21 25.38 2.97
N VAL A 95 -5.93 24.79 1.81
CA VAL A 95 -6.61 23.58 1.35
C VAL A 95 -6.24 22.43 2.29
N PRO A 96 -7.20 21.84 3.05
CA PRO A 96 -6.91 20.69 3.88
C PRO A 96 -6.55 19.55 2.93
N ASN A 97 -5.32 19.05 3.06
CA ASN A 97 -4.85 17.86 2.37
C ASN A 97 -5.58 16.66 2.99
N GLU A 98 -6.86 16.47 2.67
CA GLU A 98 -7.66 15.39 3.28
C GLU A 98 -7.09 14.04 2.85
N GLU A 99 -6.43 13.37 3.81
CA GLU A 99 -5.99 12.00 3.66
C GLU A 99 -7.22 11.09 3.77
N GLY A 100 -7.55 10.42 2.67
CA GLY A 100 -8.56 9.40 2.64
C GLY A 100 -8.02 8.05 3.08
N PHE A 101 -8.87 7.23 3.67
CA PHE A 101 -8.57 5.85 4.07
C PHE A 101 -9.43 4.87 3.28
N ILE A 102 -8.85 3.73 2.89
CA ILE A 102 -9.55 2.63 2.21
C ILE A 102 -9.37 1.37 3.04
N ASN A 103 -10.48 0.82 3.52
CA ASN A 103 -10.46 -0.48 4.16
C ASN A 103 -10.23 -1.56 3.10
N CYS A 104 -9.30 -2.46 3.38
CA CYS A 104 -8.92 -3.53 2.48
C CYS A 104 -8.85 -4.83 3.25
N CYS A 105 -9.32 -5.86 2.58
CA CYS A 105 -9.01 -7.23 2.93
C CYS A 105 -7.65 -7.52 2.28
N PHE A 106 -6.63 -7.74 3.12
CA PHE A 106 -5.22 -7.80 2.74
C PHE A 106 -4.67 -9.20 2.96
N SER A 107 -3.97 -9.72 1.95
CA SER A 107 -3.20 -10.95 2.11
C SER A 107 -1.77 -10.73 1.68
N PHE A 108 -0.85 -11.44 2.31
CA PHE A 108 0.52 -11.51 1.81
C PHE A 108 1.08 -12.92 1.89
N THR A 109 1.97 -13.23 0.96
CA THR A 109 2.70 -14.49 0.88
C THR A 109 4.20 -14.21 0.90
N ILE A 110 4.94 -14.90 1.78
CA ILE A 110 6.39 -14.83 1.84
C ILE A 110 6.99 -15.91 0.93
N ARG A 111 7.75 -15.49 -0.08
CA ARG A 111 8.58 -16.39 -0.89
C ARG A 111 9.98 -16.47 -0.29
N ARG A 112 10.46 -17.70 -0.13
CA ARG A 112 11.77 -18.03 0.42
C ARG A 112 12.70 -18.49 -0.69
N ASP A 113 14.00 -18.30 -0.50
CA ASP A 113 15.02 -18.91 -1.35
C ASP A 113 15.25 -20.40 -1.01
N LYS A 114 16.23 -21.06 -1.65
CA LYS A 114 16.51 -22.48 -1.38
C LYS A 114 17.15 -22.73 0.00
N TRP A 115 17.51 -21.67 0.73
CA TRP A 115 18.09 -21.68 2.07
C TRP A 115 17.01 -21.37 3.13
N GLY A 116 15.76 -21.20 2.69
CA GLY A 116 14.63 -20.91 3.57
C GLY A 116 14.51 -19.43 3.96
N ILE A 117 15.34 -18.54 3.41
CA ILE A 117 15.37 -17.13 3.80
C ILE A 117 14.28 -16.34 3.05
N PRO A 118 13.46 -15.54 3.74
CA PRO A 118 12.49 -14.63 3.09
C PRO A 118 13.18 -13.70 2.08
N SER A 119 12.76 -13.81 0.81
CA SER A 119 13.37 -13.09 -0.31
C SER A 119 12.41 -12.05 -0.91
N MET A 120 11.13 -12.41 -1.06
CA MET A 120 10.12 -11.57 -1.68
C MET A 120 8.78 -11.74 -0.98
N ILE A 121 8.04 -10.64 -0.84
CA ILE A 121 6.68 -10.64 -0.33
C ILE A 121 5.73 -10.29 -1.48
N VAL A 122 4.66 -11.07 -1.62
CA VAL A 122 3.58 -10.81 -2.57
C VAL A 122 2.35 -10.39 -1.78
N GLY A 123 1.89 -9.14 -1.96
CA GLY A 123 0.66 -8.66 -1.32
C GLY A 123 -0.48 -8.46 -2.28
N ASN A 124 -1.69 -8.74 -1.80
CA ASN A 124 -2.93 -8.49 -2.51
C ASN A 124 -3.88 -7.67 -1.63
N PHE A 125 -4.41 -6.60 -2.19
CA PHE A 125 -5.35 -5.68 -1.57
C PHE A 125 -6.68 -5.75 -2.30
N ILE A 126 -7.73 -6.11 -1.57
CA ILE A 126 -9.10 -6.16 -2.07
C ILE A 126 -9.89 -5.12 -1.30
N LYS A 127 -10.46 -4.15 -2.01
CA LYS A 127 -11.27 -3.11 -1.39
C LYS A 127 -12.47 -3.73 -0.69
N CYS A 128 -12.62 -3.33 0.57
CA CYS A 128 -13.77 -3.55 1.42
C CYS A 128 -14.35 -2.13 1.69
#